data_AF-A0A2S8UY69-F1
#
_entry.id   AF-A0A2S8UY69-F1
#
_cell.length_a   1.000
_cell.length_b   1.000
_cell.length_c   1.000
_cell.angle_alpha   90.00
_cell.angle_beta   90.00
_cell.angle_gamma   90.00
#
_symmetry.space_group_name_H-M   'P 1'
#
loop_
_entity.id
_entity.type
_entity.pdbx_description
1 polymer ?
#
loop_
_entity_poly.entity_id
_entity_poly.type
_entity_poly.pdbx_seq_one_letter_code
_entity_poly.pdbx_strand_id
1 'polypeptide(L)' 'MMNALILNLIAGFIVILISGILYYKKPERKWILTLLVIGILSVVTAGIRMLVA' A
#
# COMPACT_ATOMS: atom_id res chain seq x y z
N MET A 1 -15.11 -13.25 3.03
CA MET A 1 -13.97 -12.71 3.80
C MET A 1 -12.69 -12.67 2.98
N MET A 2 -12.24 -13.80 2.44
CA MET A 2 -10.99 -13.88 1.64
C MET A 2 -10.96 -12.93 0.42
N ASN A 3 -12.08 -12.75 -0.29
CA ASN A 3 -12.16 -11.82 -1.43
C ASN A 3 -11.90 -10.35 -1.05
N ALA A 4 -12.34 -9.94 0.15
CA ALA A 4 -12.11 -8.57 0.64
C ALA A 4 -10.65 -8.37 1.10
N LEU A 5 -10.03 -9.41 1.68
CA LEU A 5 -8.61 -9.39 2.04
C LEU A 5 -7.72 -9.29 0.81
N ILE A 6 -8.02 -10.08 -0.23
CA ILE A 6 -7.31 -10.04 -1.51
C ILE A 6 -7.45 -8.66 -2.16
N LEU A 7 -8.65 -8.08 -2.16
CA LEU A 7 -8.89 -6.73 -2.68
C LEU A 7 -8.07 -5.67 -1.92
N ASN A 8 -7.97 -5.76 -0.59
CA ASN A 8 -7.15 -4.86 0.22
C ASN A 8 -5.65 -4.99 -0.10
N LEU A 9 -5.17 -6.21 -0.36
CA LEU A 9 -3.80 -6.46 -0.75
C LEU A 9 -3.49 -5.82 -2.11
N ILE A 10 -4.37 -6.02 -3.10
CA ILE A 10 -4.24 -5.45 -4.44
C ILE A 10 -4.30 -3.92 -4.37
N ALA A 11 -5.26 -3.36 -3.63
CA ALA A 11 -5.39 -1.91 -3.48
C ALA A 11 -4.16 -1.29 -2.81
N GLY A 12 -3.67 -1.89 -1.73
CA GLY A 12 -2.44 -1.45 -1.06
C GLY A 12 -1.23 -1.50 -2.00
N PHE A 13 -1.11 -2.56 -2.80
CA PHE A 13 -0.03 -2.70 -3.76
C PHE A 13 -0.07 -1.64 -4.86
N ILE A 14 -1.26 -1.33 -5.41
CA ILE A 14 -1.46 -0.25 -6.40
C ILE A 14 -1.04 1.10 -5.81
N VAL A 15 -1.42 1.39 -4.56
CA VAL A 15 -1.03 2.64 -3.88
C VAL A 15 0.49 2.74 -3.75
N ILE A 16 1.19 1.65 -3.40
CA ILE A 16 2.65 1.61 -3.33
C ILE A 16 3.27 1.91 -4.71
N LEU A 17 2.76 1.31 -5.77
CA LEU A 17 3.28 1.53 -7.14
C LEU A 17 3.09 3.00 -7.57
N ILE A 18 1.88 3.55 -7.41
CA ILE A 18 1.57 4.92 -7.81
C ILE A 18 2.38 5.92 -6.98
N SER A 19 2.42 5.75 -5.66
CA SER A 19 3.18 6.62 -4.77
C SER A 19 4.69 6.51 -5.01
N GLY A 20 5.21 5.31 -5.28
CA GLY A 20 6.62 5.10 -5.64
C GLY A 20 7.01 5.82 -6.93
N ILE A 21 6.19 5.68 -7.98
CA ILE A 21 6.40 6.39 -9.27
C ILE A 21 6.33 7.91 -9.07
N LEU A 22 5.34 8.38 -8.33
CA LEU A 22 5.17 9.81 -8.04
C LEU A 22 6.33 10.37 -7.20
N TYR A 23 6.82 9.59 -6.24
CA TYR A 23 7.94 9.98 -5.38
C TYR A 23 9.22 10.05 -6.19
N TYR A 24 9.47 9.09 -7.08
CA TYR A 24 10.63 9.11 -7.97
C TYR A 24 10.63 10.34 -8.89
N LYS A 25 9.46 10.74 -9.41
CA LYS A 25 9.36 11.94 -10.26
C LYS A 25 9.44 13.26 -9.50
N LYS A 26 8.95 13.33 -8.26
CA LYS A 26 8.88 14.57 -7.46
C LYS A 26 9.16 14.28 -5.97
N PRO A 27 10.41 13.98 -5.60
CA PRO A 27 10.76 13.56 -4.24
C PRO A 27 10.55 14.65 -3.19
N GLU A 28 10.53 15.92 -3.61
CA GLU A 28 10.33 17.11 -2.76
C GLU A 28 8.97 17.11 -2.05
N ARG A 29 7.99 16.40 -2.62
CA ARG A 29 6.62 16.32 -2.11
C ARG A 29 6.53 15.29 -1.00
N LYS A 30 6.82 15.74 0.23
CA LYS A 30 6.82 14.92 1.47
C LYS A 30 5.54 14.08 1.67
N TRP A 31 4.38 14.59 1.27
CA TRP A 31 3.11 13.86 1.37
C TRP A 31 3.04 12.59 0.50
N ILE A 32 3.85 12.48 -0.56
CA ILE A 32 3.91 11.25 -1.38
C ILE A 32 4.60 10.14 -0.59
N LEU A 33 5.61 10.47 0.20
CA LEU A 33 6.27 9.52 1.09
C LEU A 33 5.28 8.98 2.13
N THR A 34 4.40 9.83 2.66
CA THR A 34 3.32 9.42 3.55
C THR A 34 2.37 8.44 2.86
N LEU A 35 1.97 8.70 1.61
CA LEU A 35 1.13 7.78 0.84
C LEU A 35 1.81 6.42 0.61
N LEU A 36 3.12 6.41 0.36
CA LEU A 36 3.91 5.19 0.21
C LEU A 36 3.89 4.38 1.50
N VAL A 37 4.15 5.03 2.64
CA VAL A 37 4.12 4.37 3.96
C VAL A 37 2.73 3.81 4.27
N ILE A 38 1.66 4.56 3.98
CA ILE A 38 0.28 4.09 4.16
C ILE A 38 0.00 2.85 3.30
N GLY A 39 0.43 2.86 2.04
CA GLY A 39 0.30 1.71 1.14
C GLY A 39 1.00 0.47 1.69
N ILE A 40 2.25 0.62 2.17
CA ILE A 40 3.03 -0.47 2.78
C ILE A 40 2.31 -1.02 4.01
N LEU A 41 1.89 -0.16 4.95
CA LEU A 41 1.18 -0.57 6.16
C LEU A 41 -0.13 -1.29 5.83
N SER A 42 -0.85 -0.85 4.80
CA SER A 42 -2.07 -1.52 4.33
C SER A 42 -1.80 -2.94 3.84
N VAL A 43 -0.76 -3.15 3.03
CA VAL A 43 -0.39 -4.50 2.54
C VAL A 43 0.06 -5.39 3.70
N VAL A 44 0.88 -4.87 4.61
CA VAL A 44 1.38 -5.62 5.77
C VAL A 44 0.21 -6.05 6.67
N THR A 45 -0.70 -5.15 7.03
CA THR A 45 -1.84 -5.48 7.89
C THR A 45 -2.81 -6.45 7.21
N ALA A 46 -3.04 -6.31 5.90
CA ALA A 46 -3.85 -7.26 5.14
C ALA A 46 -3.19 -8.65 5.06
N GLY A 47 -1.87 -8.71 4.85
CA GLY A 47 -1.08 -9.94 4.84
C GLY A 47 -1.09 -10.65 6.19
N ILE A 48 -0.89 -9.94 7.30
CA ILE A 48 -0.99 -10.49 8.65
C ILE A 48 -2.38 -11.08 8.89
N ARG A 49 -3.43 -10.34 8.52
CA ARG A 49 -4.81 -10.86 8.66
C ARG A 49 -5.05 -12.12 7.83
N MET A 50 -4.41 -12.25 6.66
CA MET A 50 -4.51 -13.45 5.83
C MET A 50 -3.72 -14.64 6.39
N LEU A 51 -2.63 -14.37 7.13
CA LEU A 51 -1.84 -15.39 7.85
C LEU A 51 -2.50 -15.88 9.13
N VAL A 52 -3.27 -15.02 9.81
CA VAL A 52 -3.95 -15.33 11.07
C VAL A 52 -5.35 -15.93 10.86
N ALA A 53 -5.98 -15.67 9.71
CA ALA A 53 -7.28 -16.20 9.33
C ALA A 53 -7.20 -17.65 8.87
#